data_AF-A0A9Q9Z4X9-F1
#
_entry.id   AF-A0A9Q9Z4X9-F1
#
_cell.length_a   1.000
_cell.length_b   1.000
_cell.length_c   1.000
_cell.angle_alpha   90.00
_cell.angle_beta   90.00
_cell.angle_gamma   90.00
#
_symmetry.space_group_name_H-M   'P 1'
#
loop_
_entity.id
_entity.type
_entity.pdbx_description
1 polymer ?
#
loop_
_entity_poly.entity_id
_entity_poly.type
_entity_poly.pdbx_seq_one_letter_code
_entity_poly.pdbx_strand_id
1 'polypeptide(L)'
;MGRKKQEEEQNNPEYGEPTQFDPTFTGPIHNRSCTDIICCVLFMLVIAGYIVVGILAWLYGDPRHVLYPRNSTGMFCGIGQNKDKPNVMYFDIVKCATATNVMAAALQGLQCPTTQVCVKSCPSEFWILSPLAHLPGANPANYFKQEYCVPSFQLQGTQYSAMDIVNKELCPFFYMPTTSALGRCLPSLGGNAYNPSNIPTNFTLPGLDANQTLAAIRNATSDLTNGFNIKEVGLRIFEDFAKSWQWIVAGLVIAMVVSVFFLLLLRFTAPVLIWVLIIGVLAVGAFGIWYCYNEYMSLSNSALTYNNVGFTTNVQVYLQVRDTWLAFCESLHFMFHHC
;
A
#
# COMPACT_ATOMS: atom_id res chain seq x y z
N MET A 1 8.54 -72.03 -15.04
CA MET A 1 8.92 -71.66 -16.42
C MET A 1 8.99 -70.12 -16.60
N GLY A 2 9.45 -69.36 -15.58
CA GLY A 2 9.44 -67.88 -15.60
C GLY A 2 10.81 -67.20 -15.55
N ARG A 3 11.90 -67.98 -15.53
CA ARG A 3 13.26 -67.45 -15.33
C ARG A 3 13.88 -66.83 -16.58
N LYS A 4 13.34 -67.12 -17.78
CA LYS A 4 13.86 -66.57 -19.04
C LYS A 4 13.43 -65.13 -19.36
N LYS A 5 12.36 -64.62 -18.73
CA LYS A 5 11.86 -63.26 -19.02
C LYS A 5 12.60 -62.15 -18.26
N GLN A 6 13.22 -62.46 -17.11
CA GLN A 6 13.97 -61.48 -16.32
C GLN A 6 15.41 -61.25 -16.82
N GLU A 7 16.01 -62.21 -17.51
CA GLU A 7 17.37 -62.06 -18.06
C GLU A 7 17.42 -61.22 -19.35
N GLU A 8 16.32 -61.12 -20.10
CA GLU A 8 16.23 -60.28 -21.31
C GLU A 8 16.02 -58.79 -21.00
N GLU A 9 15.36 -58.45 -19.89
CA GLU A 9 15.09 -57.05 -19.52
C GLU A 9 16.30 -56.36 -18.84
N GLN A 10 17.23 -57.16 -18.30
CA GLN A 10 18.43 -56.69 -17.61
C GLN A 10 19.63 -56.43 -18.55
N ASN A 11 19.51 -56.75 -19.84
CA ASN A 11 20.54 -56.55 -20.87
C ASN A 11 20.18 -55.43 -21.88
N ASN A 12 19.46 -54.38 -21.44
CA ASN A 12 19.30 -53.17 -22.25
C ASN A 12 20.46 -52.19 -21.93
N PRO A 13 21.34 -51.83 -22.90
CA PRO A 13 22.55 -51.03 -22.63
C PRO A 13 22.29 -49.56 -22.23
N GLU A 14 21.03 -49.16 -22.04
CA GLU A 14 20.63 -47.77 -21.76
C GLU A 14 20.57 -47.43 -20.26
N TYR A 15 20.58 -48.43 -19.36
CA TYR A 15 20.62 -48.21 -17.92
C TYR A 15 21.82 -48.95 -17.30
N GLY A 16 22.80 -48.19 -16.80
CA GLY A 16 23.98 -48.74 -16.12
C GLY A 16 23.64 -49.48 -14.83
N GLU A 17 24.56 -50.32 -14.35
CA GLU A 17 24.36 -51.16 -13.16
C GLU A 17 23.98 -50.33 -11.92
N PRO A 18 23.03 -50.80 -11.09
CA PRO A 18 22.63 -50.11 -9.87
C PRO A 18 23.81 -50.02 -8.91
N THR A 19 24.09 -48.79 -8.45
CA THR A 19 25.20 -48.50 -7.53
C THR A 19 24.95 -49.14 -6.17
N GLN A 20 25.92 -49.93 -5.69
CA GLN A 20 25.82 -50.58 -4.38
C GLN A 20 26.03 -49.56 -3.24
N PHE A 21 25.35 -49.80 -2.12
CA PHE A 21 25.39 -48.95 -0.93
C PHE A 21 26.81 -48.88 -0.36
N ASP A 22 27.41 -47.69 -0.37
CA ASP A 22 28.73 -47.43 0.20
C ASP A 22 28.60 -47.03 1.69
N PRO A 23 29.02 -47.88 2.64
CA PRO A 23 28.95 -47.59 4.07
C PRO A 23 29.90 -46.47 4.52
N THR A 24 30.78 -45.97 3.63
CA THR A 24 31.63 -44.81 3.86
C THR A 24 31.10 -43.52 3.23
N PHE A 25 29.90 -43.55 2.62
CA PHE A 25 29.22 -42.36 2.13
C PHE A 25 28.68 -41.53 3.30
N THR A 26 29.57 -40.76 3.94
CA THR A 26 29.16 -39.55 4.63
C THR A 26 28.56 -38.62 3.59
N GLY A 27 27.22 -38.54 3.56
CA GLY A 27 26.50 -37.63 2.68
C GLY A 27 27.01 -36.18 2.78
N PRO A 28 26.60 -35.27 1.88
CA PRO A 28 27.16 -33.94 1.75
C PRO A 28 26.80 -33.04 2.95
N ILE A 29 27.48 -33.24 4.08
CA ILE A 29 27.29 -32.49 5.32
C ILE A 29 28.60 -32.20 6.06
N HIS A 30 29.76 -32.30 5.40
CA HIS A 30 30.98 -31.75 5.97
C HIS A 30 31.25 -30.36 5.38
N ASN A 31 31.07 -29.33 6.21
CA ASN A 31 31.31 -27.90 5.97
C ASN A 31 30.26 -27.16 5.13
N ARG A 32 29.04 -26.99 5.68
CA ARG A 32 28.20 -25.86 5.29
C ARG A 32 28.76 -24.59 5.92
N SER A 33 29.60 -23.87 5.19
CA SER A 33 29.90 -22.46 5.49
C SER A 33 28.62 -21.65 5.24
N CYS A 34 28.21 -20.78 6.17
CA CYS A 34 26.99 -19.97 6.02
C CYS A 34 27.02 -19.17 4.71
N THR A 35 26.24 -19.59 3.70
CA THR A 35 26.02 -18.88 2.43
C THR A 35 25.13 -17.64 2.61
N ASP A 36 25.35 -16.84 3.66
CA ASP A 36 24.52 -15.66 3.92
C ASP A 36 25.26 -14.52 4.63
N ILE A 37 26.58 -14.60 4.80
CA ILE A 37 27.36 -13.55 5.52
C ILE A 37 27.35 -12.23 4.72
N ILE A 38 27.58 -12.29 3.40
CA ILE A 38 27.62 -11.09 2.55
C ILE A 38 26.24 -10.43 2.47
N CYS A 39 25.19 -11.23 2.28
CA CYS A 39 23.81 -10.76 2.24
C CYS A 39 23.37 -10.21 3.61
N CYS A 40 23.78 -10.82 4.72
CA CYS A 40 23.54 -10.31 6.07
C CYS A 40 24.23 -8.95 6.29
N VAL A 41 25.48 -8.76 5.85
CA VAL A 41 26.17 -7.47 5.93
C VAL A 41 25.45 -6.40 5.10
N LEU A 42 25.04 -6.73 3.87
CA LEU A 42 24.32 -5.81 2.99
C LEU A 42 22.96 -5.42 3.59
N PHE A 43 22.22 -6.38 4.15
CA PHE A 43 20.97 -6.15 4.86
C PHE A 43 21.18 -5.21 6.06
N MET A 44 22.20 -5.45 6.88
CA MET A 44 22.52 -4.58 8.03
C MET A 44 22.87 -3.15 7.59
N LEU A 45 23.57 -2.96 6.48
CA LEU A 45 23.85 -1.64 5.91
C LEU A 45 22.58 -0.93 5.45
N VAL A 46 21.67 -1.63 4.80
CA VAL A 46 20.37 -1.06 4.37
C VAL A 46 19.54 -0.65 5.58
N ILE A 47 19.44 -1.52 6.60
CA ILE A 47 18.73 -1.20 7.85
C ILE A 47 19.36 0.01 8.54
N ALA A 48 20.69 0.07 8.66
CA ALA A 48 21.38 1.23 9.21
C ALA A 48 21.09 2.51 8.41
N GLY A 49 21.09 2.43 7.08
CA GLY A 49 20.71 3.55 6.20
C GLY A 49 19.28 4.03 6.44
N TYR A 50 18.32 3.12 6.56
CA TYR A 50 16.92 3.46 6.88
C TYR A 50 16.78 4.09 8.27
N ILE A 51 17.54 3.62 9.26
CA ILE A 51 17.55 4.23 10.60
C ILE A 51 18.09 5.67 10.52
N VAL A 52 19.18 5.90 9.78
CA VAL A 52 19.73 7.26 9.58
C VAL A 52 18.72 8.17 8.90
N VAL A 53 18.09 7.72 7.81
CA VAL A 53 17.04 8.50 7.13
C VAL A 53 15.85 8.76 8.05
N GLY A 54 15.44 7.78 8.85
CA GLY A 54 14.38 7.92 9.84
C GLY A 54 14.70 8.96 10.92
N ILE A 55 15.94 8.96 11.45
CA ILE A 55 16.40 9.95 12.43
C ILE A 55 16.43 11.35 11.80
N LEU A 56 16.96 11.48 10.58
CA LEU A 56 16.97 12.75 9.86
C LEU A 56 15.54 13.28 9.62
N ALA A 57 14.62 12.40 9.20
CA ALA A 57 13.22 12.75 9.01
C ALA A 57 12.54 13.14 10.33
N TRP A 58 12.90 12.52 11.46
CA TRP A 58 12.35 12.88 12.76
C TRP A 58 12.89 14.22 13.29
N LEU A 59 14.19 14.47 13.13
CA LEU A 59 14.84 15.69 13.62
C LEU A 59 14.49 16.92 12.77
N TYR A 60 14.39 16.76 11.46
CA TYR A 60 14.20 17.87 10.52
C TYR A 60 12.82 17.89 9.85
N GLY A 61 12.02 16.84 9.99
CA GLY A 61 10.68 16.78 9.39
C GLY A 61 9.67 17.54 10.23
N ASP A 62 9.18 18.67 9.70
CA ASP A 62 8.00 19.34 10.24
C ASP A 62 6.76 18.99 9.39
N PRO A 63 5.79 18.20 9.94
CA PRO A 63 4.60 17.76 9.21
C PRO A 63 3.68 18.92 8.80
N ARG A 64 3.83 20.10 9.40
CA ARG A 64 3.01 21.28 9.08
C ARG A 64 3.21 21.76 7.65
N HIS A 65 4.38 21.51 7.04
CA HIS A 65 4.65 21.87 5.64
C HIS A 65 3.79 21.12 4.63
N VAL A 66 3.32 19.93 5.00
CA VAL A 66 2.45 19.11 4.17
C VAL A 66 0.98 19.46 4.42
N LEU A 67 0.61 19.66 5.69
CA LEU A 67 -0.78 19.87 6.09
C LEU A 67 -1.28 21.30 5.79
N TYR A 68 -0.47 22.32 6.05
CA TYR A 68 -0.89 23.72 5.91
C TYR A 68 -0.34 24.37 4.64
N PRO A 69 -1.18 25.08 3.86
CA PRO A 69 -0.71 25.88 2.74
C PRO A 69 0.05 27.12 3.22
N ARG A 70 0.93 27.63 2.34
CA ARG A 70 1.71 28.86 2.57
C ARG A 70 1.27 29.94 1.61
N ASN A 71 1.32 31.19 2.06
CA ASN A 71 1.14 32.37 1.22
C ASN A 71 2.45 32.74 0.50
N SER A 72 2.43 33.78 -0.34
CA SER A 72 3.60 34.26 -1.10
C SER A 72 4.77 34.72 -0.20
N THR A 73 4.47 35.13 1.03
CA THR A 73 5.48 35.55 2.03
C THR A 73 6.10 34.38 2.81
N GLY A 74 5.67 33.13 2.54
CA GLY A 74 6.14 31.93 3.23
C GLY A 74 5.44 31.63 4.55
N MET A 75 4.47 32.45 4.96
CA MET A 75 3.67 32.24 6.18
C MET A 75 2.57 31.20 5.94
N PHE A 76 2.32 30.35 6.95
CA PHE A 76 1.24 29.37 6.91
C PHE A 76 -0.14 30.03 7.04
N CYS A 77 -1.14 29.48 6.35
CA CYS A 77 -2.55 29.82 6.53
C CYS A 77 -3.19 28.89 7.58
N GLY A 78 -4.06 29.42 8.45
CA GLY A 78 -4.76 28.63 9.49
C GLY A 78 -4.01 28.42 10.80
N ILE A 79 -2.74 28.83 10.89
CA ILE A 79 -1.93 28.78 12.10
C ILE A 79 -1.11 30.07 12.28
N GLY A 80 -0.63 30.33 13.50
CA GLY A 80 0.18 31.51 13.82
C GLY A 80 -0.59 32.82 13.62
N GLN A 81 0.00 33.75 12.87
CA GLN A 81 -0.62 35.06 12.59
C GLN A 81 -1.87 34.98 11.71
N ASN A 82 -2.00 33.92 10.89
CA ASN A 82 -3.14 33.73 9.98
C ASN A 82 -4.16 32.70 10.52
N LYS A 83 -4.29 32.58 11.85
CA LYS A 83 -5.17 31.59 12.47
C LYS A 83 -6.63 31.68 11.99
N ASP A 84 -7.13 32.89 11.80
CA ASP A 84 -8.51 33.14 11.34
C ASP A 84 -8.69 33.01 9.82
N LYS A 85 -7.60 32.74 9.09
CA LYS A 85 -7.55 32.67 7.63
C LYS A 85 -6.98 31.32 7.17
N PRO A 86 -7.77 30.24 7.23
CA PRO A 86 -7.30 28.89 6.93
C PRO A 86 -7.08 28.62 5.44
N ASN A 87 -7.65 29.45 4.56
CA ASN A 87 -7.67 29.18 3.12
C ASN A 87 -6.62 30.00 2.38
N VAL A 88 -5.92 29.42 1.40
CA VAL A 88 -5.06 30.15 0.46
C VAL A 88 -5.82 30.41 -0.84
N MET A 89 -5.81 31.66 -1.27
CA MET A 89 -6.37 32.12 -2.54
C MET A 89 -5.23 32.52 -3.48
N TYR A 90 -5.37 32.15 -4.75
CA TYR A 90 -4.46 32.53 -5.83
C TYR A 90 -5.05 33.71 -6.58
N PHE A 91 -4.23 34.72 -6.89
CA PHE A 91 -4.69 35.91 -7.61
C PHE A 91 -5.12 35.61 -9.05
N ASP A 92 -4.39 34.71 -9.69
CA ASP A 92 -4.71 34.22 -11.03
C ASP A 92 -4.50 32.71 -11.05
N ILE A 93 -5.60 31.98 -10.92
CA ILE A 93 -5.56 30.52 -10.96
C ILE A 93 -5.30 30.00 -12.38
N VAL A 94 -5.65 30.77 -13.42
CA VAL A 94 -5.49 30.38 -14.83
C VAL A 94 -4.01 30.37 -15.22
N LYS A 95 -3.23 31.35 -14.74
CA LYS A 95 -1.75 31.32 -14.85
C LYS A 95 -1.13 30.08 -14.21
N CYS A 96 -1.78 29.49 -13.20
CA CYS A 96 -1.29 28.24 -12.65
C CYS A 96 -1.52 27.07 -13.61
N ALA A 97 -2.66 27.01 -14.31
CA ALA A 97 -2.96 25.95 -15.28
C ALA A 97 -1.98 25.92 -16.46
N THR A 98 -1.65 27.10 -16.98
CA THR A 98 -0.75 27.21 -18.14
C THR A 98 0.72 26.94 -17.78
N ALA A 99 1.09 27.13 -16.51
CA ALA A 99 2.42 26.80 -15.98
C ALA A 99 2.54 25.33 -15.52
N THR A 100 1.43 24.64 -15.23
CA THR A 100 1.42 23.23 -14.83
C THR A 100 1.54 22.29 -16.03
N ASN A 101 2.64 22.38 -16.76
CA ASN A 101 3.13 21.21 -17.48
C ASN A 101 3.50 20.15 -16.43
N VAL A 102 3.09 18.90 -16.66
CA VAL A 102 3.17 17.76 -15.72
C VAL A 102 4.55 17.59 -15.05
N MET A 103 5.63 18.04 -15.70
CA MET A 103 6.99 18.06 -15.15
C MET A 103 7.22 19.10 -14.03
N ALA A 104 6.58 20.26 -14.07
CA ALA A 104 6.74 21.32 -13.05
C ALA A 104 6.04 20.94 -11.72
N ALA A 105 4.92 20.22 -11.81
CA ALA A 105 4.21 19.70 -10.63
C ALA A 105 5.01 18.64 -9.86
N ALA A 106 5.87 17.88 -10.57
CA ALA A 106 6.67 16.80 -10.00
C ALA A 106 8.00 17.25 -9.36
N LEU A 107 8.59 18.36 -9.81
CA LEU A 107 9.98 18.72 -9.45
C LEU A 107 10.15 19.82 -8.40
N GLN A 108 9.21 20.76 -8.23
CA GLN A 108 9.42 21.95 -7.39
C GLN A 108 8.34 22.21 -6.33
N GLY A 109 7.35 21.32 -6.21
CA GLY A 109 6.10 21.67 -5.55
C GLY A 109 5.37 22.72 -6.39
N LEU A 110 4.05 22.79 -6.24
CA LEU A 110 3.21 23.66 -7.05
C LEU A 110 3.43 25.15 -6.70
N GLN A 111 4.56 25.73 -7.11
CA GLN A 111 4.81 27.16 -7.07
C GLN A 111 4.20 27.76 -8.33
N CYS A 112 2.88 27.98 -8.29
CA CYS A 112 2.21 28.80 -9.28
C CYS A 112 2.92 30.17 -9.32
N PRO A 113 3.23 30.73 -10.50
CA PRO A 113 3.88 32.03 -10.64
C PRO A 113 2.87 33.16 -10.39
N THR A 114 2.16 33.11 -9.27
CA THR A 114 1.12 34.07 -8.88
C THR A 114 1.13 34.31 -7.39
N THR A 115 0.81 35.54 -7.01
CA THR A 115 0.68 35.90 -5.61
C THR A 115 -0.44 35.11 -4.92
N GLN A 116 -0.10 34.57 -3.74
CA GLN A 116 -0.96 33.75 -2.90
C GLN A 116 -1.21 34.47 -1.57
N VAL A 117 -2.47 34.56 -1.15
CA VAL A 117 -2.89 35.24 0.10
C VAL A 117 -3.75 34.31 0.96
N CYS A 118 -3.63 34.43 2.28
CA CYS A 118 -4.52 33.71 3.19
C CYS A 118 -5.84 34.50 3.34
N VAL A 119 -6.97 33.80 3.22
CA VAL A 119 -8.33 34.34 3.31
C VAL A 119 -9.15 33.51 4.30
N LYS A 120 -10.17 34.13 4.90
CA LYS A 120 -11.10 33.46 5.81
C LYS A 120 -12.05 32.55 5.04
N SER A 121 -12.72 33.11 4.05
CA SER A 121 -13.67 32.42 3.18
C SER A 121 -13.23 32.58 1.72
N CYS A 122 -13.40 31.52 0.93
CA CYS A 122 -13.17 31.59 -0.51
C CYS A 122 -14.27 32.41 -1.20
N PRO A 123 -13.95 33.14 -2.28
CA PRO A 123 -14.93 33.92 -3.01
C PRO A 123 -16.01 33.03 -3.62
N SER A 124 -17.29 33.37 -3.41
CA SER A 124 -18.45 32.64 -3.93
C SER A 124 -18.99 33.21 -5.24
N GLU A 125 -18.55 34.39 -5.62
CA GLU A 125 -19.04 35.15 -6.77
C GLU A 125 -17.88 35.48 -7.71
N PHE A 126 -18.21 35.65 -8.99
CA PHE A 126 -17.25 36.19 -9.95
C PHE A 126 -17.17 37.71 -9.81
N TRP A 127 -15.95 38.24 -9.76
CA TRP A 127 -15.71 39.67 -9.76
C TRP A 127 -14.52 40.00 -10.64
N ILE A 128 -14.61 41.15 -11.30
CA ILE A 128 -13.55 41.69 -12.13
C ILE A 128 -13.44 43.20 -11.87
N LEU A 129 -12.23 43.72 -11.95
CA LEU A 129 -11.97 45.14 -11.87
C LEU A 129 -12.74 45.89 -12.96
N SER A 130 -13.68 46.75 -12.55
CA SER A 130 -14.47 47.54 -13.48
C SER A 130 -13.60 48.55 -14.25
N PRO A 131 -13.91 48.85 -15.53
CA PRO A 131 -13.20 49.89 -16.29
C PRO A 131 -13.21 51.26 -15.61
N LEU A 132 -14.22 51.56 -14.78
CA LEU A 132 -14.33 52.81 -14.03
C LEU A 132 -13.21 53.00 -13.00
N ALA A 133 -12.58 51.91 -12.54
CA ALA A 133 -11.44 51.99 -11.63
C ALA A 133 -10.17 52.56 -12.30
N HIS A 134 -10.14 52.66 -13.63
CA HIS A 134 -9.02 53.19 -14.40
C HIS A 134 -9.12 54.71 -14.58
N LEU A 135 -10.23 55.33 -14.18
CA LEU A 135 -10.44 56.77 -14.33
C LEU A 135 -9.57 57.57 -13.35
N PRO A 136 -8.96 58.70 -13.78
CA PRO A 136 -8.16 59.55 -12.90
C PRO A 136 -9.05 60.14 -11.81
N GLY A 137 -8.80 59.76 -10.55
CA GLY A 137 -9.58 60.19 -9.37
C GLY A 137 -10.49 59.10 -8.78
N ALA A 138 -10.57 57.91 -9.38
CA ALA A 138 -11.24 56.76 -8.79
C ALA A 138 -10.48 56.27 -7.55
N ASN A 139 -11.15 56.18 -6.39
CA ASN A 139 -10.54 55.65 -5.17
C ASN A 139 -10.48 54.11 -5.24
N PRO A 140 -9.29 53.48 -5.23
CA PRO A 140 -9.15 52.02 -5.32
C PRO A 140 -9.88 51.26 -4.21
N ALA A 141 -10.01 51.86 -3.03
CA ALA A 141 -10.69 51.26 -1.88
C ALA A 141 -12.18 50.94 -2.13
N ASN A 142 -12.81 51.61 -3.09
CA ASN A 142 -14.22 51.36 -3.44
C ASN A 142 -14.39 50.17 -4.39
N TYR A 143 -13.33 49.77 -5.08
CA TYR A 143 -13.37 48.70 -6.08
C TYR A 143 -12.76 47.40 -5.54
N PHE A 144 -11.65 47.48 -4.80
CA PHE A 144 -10.99 46.29 -4.25
C PHE A 144 -11.49 45.95 -2.85
N LYS A 145 -11.51 44.66 -2.53
CA LYS A 145 -11.75 44.16 -1.16
C LYS A 145 -10.42 43.88 -0.48
N GLN A 146 -10.18 44.55 0.66
CA GLN A 146 -8.97 44.39 1.46
C GLN A 146 -8.69 42.93 1.87
N GLU A 147 -9.75 42.13 2.03
CA GLU A 147 -9.68 40.72 2.42
C GLU A 147 -8.90 39.85 1.41
N TYR A 148 -8.91 40.23 0.13
CA TYR A 148 -8.27 39.49 -0.96
C TYR A 148 -6.95 40.12 -1.40
N CYS A 149 -6.54 41.22 -0.79
CA CYS A 149 -5.26 41.87 -1.06
C CYS A 149 -4.15 41.35 -0.15
N VAL A 150 -2.90 41.62 -0.50
CA VAL A 150 -1.76 41.27 0.34
C VAL A 150 -1.82 42.01 1.68
N PRO A 151 -1.46 41.37 2.80
CA PRO A 151 -1.56 41.98 4.13
C PRO A 151 -0.62 43.16 4.34
N SER A 152 0.45 43.28 3.53
CA SER A 152 1.40 44.39 3.56
C SER A 152 0.88 45.68 2.89
N PHE A 153 -0.27 45.61 2.24
CA PHE A 153 -0.86 46.72 1.50
C PHE A 153 -2.22 47.07 2.08
N GLN A 154 -2.47 48.36 2.35
CA GLN A 154 -3.74 48.85 2.86
C GLN A 154 -4.38 49.77 1.83
N LEU A 155 -5.63 49.50 1.47
CA LEU A 155 -6.37 50.27 0.46
C LEU A 155 -6.74 51.69 0.91
N GLN A 156 -6.84 51.94 2.22
CA GLN A 156 -7.14 53.26 2.76
C GLN A 156 -5.90 54.16 2.71
N GLY A 157 -5.96 55.23 1.91
CA GLY A 157 -4.88 56.23 1.81
C GLY A 157 -3.80 55.93 0.76
N THR A 158 -4.08 55.04 -0.19
CA THR A 158 -3.12 54.68 -1.25
C THR A 158 -2.97 55.77 -2.28
N GLN A 159 -1.72 56.05 -2.68
CA GLN A 159 -1.40 56.93 -3.83
C GLN A 159 -1.29 56.15 -5.15
N TYR A 160 -1.42 54.82 -5.12
CA TYR A 160 -1.32 53.97 -6.30
C TYR A 160 -2.62 53.99 -7.11
N SER A 161 -2.48 54.01 -8.44
CA SER A 161 -3.61 53.78 -9.33
C SER A 161 -4.07 52.32 -9.28
N ALA A 162 -5.30 52.04 -9.72
CA ALA A 162 -5.79 50.66 -9.79
C ALA A 162 -4.89 49.76 -10.66
N MET A 163 -4.27 50.32 -11.71
CA MET A 163 -3.34 49.60 -12.57
C MET A 163 -2.02 49.28 -11.87
N ASP A 164 -1.48 50.20 -11.07
CA ASP A 164 -0.27 49.95 -10.30
C ASP A 164 -0.49 48.83 -9.26
N ILE A 165 -1.68 48.79 -8.65
CA ILE A 165 -2.06 47.74 -7.69
C ILE A 165 -2.08 46.36 -8.35
N VAL A 166 -2.66 46.26 -9.54
CA VAL A 166 -2.73 45.00 -10.31
C VAL A 166 -1.36 44.61 -10.85
N ASN A 167 -0.61 45.54 -11.43
CA ASN A 167 0.71 45.28 -12.01
C ASN A 167 1.75 44.87 -10.95
N LYS A 168 1.62 45.36 -9.71
CA LYS A 168 2.44 44.96 -8.57
C LYS A 168 1.94 43.71 -7.85
N GLU A 169 0.88 43.08 -8.33
CA GLU A 169 0.22 41.94 -7.70
C GLU A 169 -0.12 42.17 -6.22
N LEU A 170 -0.64 43.36 -5.88
CA LEU A 170 -1.06 43.69 -4.52
C LEU A 170 -2.50 43.24 -4.23
N CYS A 171 -3.36 43.27 -5.26
CA CYS A 171 -4.72 42.76 -5.22
C CYS A 171 -5.02 42.00 -6.54
N PRO A 172 -5.94 41.03 -6.53
CA PRO A 172 -6.31 40.29 -7.73
C PRO A 172 -7.03 41.19 -8.74
N PHE A 173 -6.76 41.00 -10.04
CA PHE A 173 -7.48 41.67 -11.12
C PHE A 173 -8.92 41.14 -11.28
N PHE A 174 -9.08 39.84 -11.07
CA PHE A 174 -10.36 39.13 -11.07
C PHE A 174 -10.30 37.97 -10.09
N TYR A 175 -11.46 37.52 -9.63
CA TYR A 175 -11.59 36.26 -8.91
C TYR A 175 -12.88 35.56 -9.32
N MET A 176 -12.85 34.24 -9.27
CA MET A 176 -13.97 33.38 -9.68
C MET A 176 -14.54 32.65 -8.46
N PRO A 177 -15.79 32.14 -8.55
CA PRO A 177 -16.36 31.32 -7.50
C PRO A 177 -15.45 30.13 -7.22
N THR A 178 -15.07 29.92 -5.97
CA THR A 178 -14.24 28.81 -5.52
C THR A 178 -14.75 28.27 -4.20
N THR A 179 -14.48 27.00 -3.95
CA THR A 179 -14.81 26.33 -2.71
C THR A 179 -13.54 26.06 -1.91
N SER A 180 -13.65 26.11 -0.59
CA SER A 180 -12.56 25.72 0.30
C SER A 180 -12.39 24.20 0.28
N ALA A 181 -11.21 23.73 -0.09
CA ALA A 181 -10.79 22.34 -0.05
C ALA A 181 -9.35 22.28 0.51
N LEU A 182 -9.14 21.59 1.63
CA LEU A 182 -7.84 21.46 2.33
C LEU A 182 -7.11 22.81 2.56
N GLY A 183 -7.86 23.83 2.97
CA GLY A 183 -7.28 25.16 3.16
C GLY A 183 -6.86 25.84 1.86
N ARG A 184 -7.37 25.43 0.69
CA ARG A 184 -7.13 26.07 -0.60
C ARG A 184 -8.45 26.45 -1.27
N CYS A 185 -8.47 27.60 -1.94
CA CYS A 185 -9.61 27.99 -2.76
C CYS A 185 -9.44 27.42 -4.16
N LEU A 186 -10.25 26.41 -4.48
CA LEU A 186 -10.21 25.70 -5.75
C LEU A 186 -11.56 25.81 -6.47
N PRO A 187 -11.56 25.87 -7.82
CA PRO A 187 -12.78 25.80 -8.60
C PRO A 187 -13.36 24.39 -8.47
N SER A 188 -14.67 24.27 -8.26
CA SER A 188 -15.33 22.97 -8.14
C SER A 188 -15.70 22.40 -9.51
N LEU A 189 -15.44 21.09 -9.70
CA LEU A 189 -15.94 20.34 -10.86
C LEU A 189 -17.48 20.31 -10.82
N GLY A 190 -18.11 21.03 -11.74
CA GLY A 190 -19.57 21.09 -11.86
C GLY A 190 -20.29 22.08 -10.94
N GLY A 191 -19.57 22.97 -10.24
CA GLY A 191 -20.18 24.03 -9.44
C GLY A 191 -20.30 25.38 -10.15
N ASN A 192 -20.77 26.40 -9.41
CA ASN A 192 -21.01 27.77 -9.89
C ASN A 192 -19.78 28.45 -10.51
N ALA A 193 -18.57 27.94 -10.27
CA ALA A 193 -17.31 28.38 -10.88
C ALA A 193 -17.31 28.24 -12.42
N TYR A 194 -18.01 27.22 -12.92
CA TYR A 194 -18.04 26.83 -14.34
C TYR A 194 -19.27 27.35 -15.08
N ASN A 195 -20.29 27.85 -14.37
CA ASN A 195 -21.54 28.25 -15.01
C ASN A 195 -21.25 29.45 -15.93
N PRO A 196 -21.39 29.33 -17.28
CA PRO A 196 -21.13 30.43 -18.20
C PRO A 196 -22.01 31.65 -17.91
N SER A 197 -23.11 31.48 -17.16
CA SER A 197 -23.94 32.58 -16.66
C SER A 197 -23.26 33.48 -15.63
N ASN A 198 -22.20 33.01 -14.95
CA ASN A 198 -21.48 33.78 -13.92
C ASN A 198 -20.23 34.49 -14.47
N ILE A 199 -19.80 34.18 -15.69
CA ILE A 199 -18.67 34.85 -16.34
C ILE A 199 -19.25 35.94 -17.27
N PRO A 200 -18.96 37.23 -17.04
CA PRO A 200 -19.42 38.29 -17.93
C PRO A 200 -18.92 38.06 -19.35
N THR A 201 -19.79 38.23 -20.35
CA THR A 201 -19.46 38.10 -21.78
C THR A 201 -18.40 39.10 -22.26
N ASN A 202 -18.16 40.17 -21.51
CA ASN A 202 -17.13 41.19 -21.77
C ASN A 202 -15.76 40.86 -21.17
N PHE A 203 -15.55 39.67 -20.60
CA PHE A 203 -14.24 39.25 -20.10
C PHE A 203 -13.42 38.60 -21.22
N THR A 204 -12.27 39.23 -21.53
CA THR A 204 -11.28 38.68 -22.46
C THR A 204 -9.93 38.60 -21.76
N LEU A 205 -9.24 37.48 -21.93
CA LEU A 205 -7.81 37.39 -21.59
C LEU A 205 -7.01 38.21 -22.63
N PRO A 206 -5.88 38.83 -22.24
CA PRO A 206 -5.07 39.62 -23.17
C PRO A 206 -4.72 38.82 -24.43
N GLY A 207 -5.23 39.26 -25.60
CA GLY A 207 -4.98 38.64 -26.90
C GLY A 207 -5.92 37.51 -27.32
N LEU A 208 -6.97 37.18 -26.54
CA LEU A 208 -7.97 36.17 -26.90
C LEU A 208 -9.36 36.79 -27.09
N ASP A 209 -10.14 36.20 -28.01
CA ASP A 209 -11.56 36.51 -28.15
C ASP A 209 -12.39 35.98 -26.97
N ALA A 210 -13.62 36.48 -26.77
CA ALA A 210 -14.48 36.09 -25.66
C ALA A 210 -14.77 34.57 -25.65
N ASN A 211 -15.01 33.98 -26.82
CA ASN A 211 -15.27 32.54 -26.94
C ASN A 211 -14.02 31.70 -26.67
N GLN A 212 -12.86 32.17 -27.15
CA GLN A 212 -11.57 31.52 -26.92
C GLN A 212 -11.14 31.61 -25.45
N THR A 213 -11.39 32.75 -24.82
CA THR A 213 -11.15 32.99 -23.38
C THR A 213 -11.95 31.99 -22.54
N LEU A 214 -13.23 31.80 -22.87
CA LEU A 214 -14.07 30.84 -22.18
C LEU A 214 -13.58 29.40 -22.34
N ALA A 215 -13.17 29.00 -23.56
CA ALA A 215 -12.61 27.68 -23.82
C ALA A 215 -11.27 27.46 -23.09
N ALA A 216 -10.39 28.47 -23.08
CA ALA A 216 -9.10 28.42 -22.41
C ALA A 216 -9.26 28.25 -20.89
N ILE A 217 -10.16 29.03 -20.27
CA ILE A 217 -10.47 28.91 -18.83
C ILE A 217 -11.05 27.53 -18.53
N ARG A 218 -11.93 26.99 -19.38
CA ARG A 218 -12.50 25.65 -19.19
C ARG A 218 -11.43 24.57 -19.20
N ASN A 219 -10.55 24.55 -20.21
CA ASN A 219 -9.49 23.56 -20.33
C ASN A 219 -8.47 23.69 -19.18
N ALA A 220 -8.06 24.94 -18.88
CA ALA A 220 -7.19 25.24 -17.75
C ALA A 220 -7.79 24.74 -16.43
N THR A 221 -9.08 24.95 -16.22
CA THR A 221 -9.77 24.57 -14.99
C THR A 221 -9.98 23.06 -14.90
N SER A 222 -10.31 22.37 -16.00
CA SER A 222 -10.41 20.90 -15.99
C SER A 222 -9.08 20.24 -15.65
N ASP A 223 -7.98 20.77 -16.18
CA ASP A 223 -6.65 20.22 -15.91
C ASP A 223 -6.23 20.49 -14.46
N LEU A 224 -6.47 21.70 -13.96
CA LEU A 224 -6.20 22.06 -12.56
C LEU A 224 -7.04 21.25 -11.59
N THR A 225 -8.33 21.11 -11.83
CA THR A 225 -9.22 20.36 -10.94
C THR A 225 -8.82 18.90 -10.89
N ASN A 226 -8.48 18.27 -12.02
CA ASN A 226 -7.97 16.90 -12.03
C ASN A 226 -6.66 16.77 -11.24
N GLY A 227 -5.70 17.69 -11.46
CA GLY A 227 -4.43 17.69 -10.73
C GLY A 227 -4.58 17.93 -9.23
N PHE A 228 -5.45 18.86 -8.83
CA PHE A 228 -5.70 19.18 -7.42
C PHE A 228 -6.54 18.12 -6.71
N ASN A 229 -7.53 17.51 -7.37
CA ASN A 229 -8.33 16.41 -6.80
C ASN A 229 -7.45 15.22 -6.40
N ILE A 230 -6.47 14.84 -7.23
CA ILE A 230 -5.55 13.74 -6.91
C ILE A 230 -4.71 14.07 -5.67
N LYS A 231 -4.19 15.30 -5.61
CA LYS A 231 -3.43 15.77 -4.44
C LYS A 231 -4.33 15.87 -3.20
N GLU A 232 -5.57 16.26 -3.37
CA GLU A 232 -6.54 16.34 -2.28
C GLU A 232 -6.82 14.98 -1.66
N VAL A 233 -7.04 13.95 -2.49
CA VAL A 233 -7.16 12.57 -2.01
C VAL A 233 -5.91 12.17 -1.23
N GLY A 234 -4.71 12.47 -1.76
CA GLY A 234 -3.44 12.19 -1.06
C GLY A 234 -3.32 12.91 0.29
N LEU A 235 -3.60 14.20 0.36
CA LEU A 235 -3.45 14.99 1.58
C LEU A 235 -4.50 14.65 2.65
N ARG A 236 -5.75 14.35 2.26
CA ARG A 236 -6.78 13.85 3.21
C ARG A 236 -6.32 12.57 3.89
N ILE A 237 -5.75 11.64 3.11
CA ILE A 237 -5.15 10.42 3.63
C ILE A 237 -4.01 10.73 4.61
N PHE A 238 -3.13 11.69 4.28
CA PHE A 238 -2.05 12.11 5.19
C PHE A 238 -2.55 12.77 6.47
N GLU A 239 -3.61 13.57 6.40
CA GLU A 239 -4.24 14.18 7.58
C GLU A 239 -4.78 13.09 8.52
N ASP A 240 -5.46 12.09 7.97
CA ASP A 240 -5.97 10.96 8.75
C ASP A 240 -4.84 10.14 9.39
N PHE A 241 -3.73 9.94 8.66
CA PHE A 241 -2.51 9.31 9.20
C PHE A 241 -1.87 10.13 10.33
N ALA A 242 -1.71 11.44 10.12
CA ALA A 242 -1.10 12.34 11.10
C ALA A 242 -1.94 12.42 12.39
N LYS A 243 -3.27 12.43 12.26
CA LYS A 243 -4.18 12.41 13.41
C LYS A 243 -4.15 11.08 14.14
N SER A 244 -4.04 9.97 13.41
CA SER A 244 -4.18 8.61 13.96
C SER A 244 -2.85 7.91 14.27
N TRP A 245 -1.73 8.61 14.21
CA TRP A 245 -0.39 8.03 14.33
C TRP A 245 -0.19 7.19 15.60
N GLN A 246 -0.77 7.62 16.73
CA GLN A 246 -0.72 6.89 18.00
C GLN A 246 -1.39 5.52 17.92
N TRP A 247 -2.55 5.43 17.26
CA TRP A 247 -3.28 4.18 17.09
C TRP A 247 -2.56 3.23 16.13
N ILE A 248 -1.90 3.77 15.11
CA ILE A 248 -1.07 2.99 14.17
C ILE A 248 0.12 2.37 14.92
N VAL A 249 0.82 3.16 15.74
CA VAL A 249 1.95 2.67 16.55
C VAL A 249 1.47 1.63 17.57
N ALA A 250 0.33 1.87 18.23
CA ALA A 250 -0.26 0.91 19.16
C ALA A 250 -0.61 -0.41 18.46
N GLY A 251 -1.23 -0.35 17.28
CA GLY A 251 -1.54 -1.54 16.47
C GLY A 251 -0.30 -2.32 16.07
N LEU A 252 0.79 -1.64 15.69
CA LEU A 252 2.07 -2.27 15.35
C LEU A 252 2.69 -3.00 16.56
N VAL A 253 2.67 -2.38 17.74
CA VAL A 253 3.15 -2.99 18.98
C VAL A 253 2.30 -4.21 19.35
N ILE A 254 0.98 -4.12 19.25
CA ILE A 254 0.08 -5.25 19.52
C ILE A 254 0.36 -6.39 18.54
N ALA A 255 0.50 -6.10 17.24
CA ALA A 255 0.82 -7.12 16.23
C ALA A 255 2.15 -7.82 16.53
N MET A 256 3.17 -7.06 16.95
CA MET A 256 4.45 -7.62 17.39
C MET A 256 4.27 -8.56 18.58
N VAL A 257 3.55 -8.16 19.63
CA VAL A 257 3.29 -9.00 20.81
C VAL A 257 2.51 -10.27 20.44
N VAL A 258 1.46 -10.15 19.62
CA VAL A 258 0.65 -11.29 19.16
C VAL A 258 1.51 -12.26 18.35
N SER A 259 2.38 -11.77 17.47
CA SER A 259 3.29 -12.61 16.70
C SER A 259 4.27 -13.39 17.59
N VAL A 260 4.83 -12.75 18.61
CA VAL A 260 5.72 -13.40 19.59
C VAL A 260 4.96 -14.45 20.40
N PHE A 261 3.75 -14.12 20.87
CA PHE A 261 2.89 -15.06 21.59
C PHE A 261 2.55 -16.28 20.74
N PHE A 262 2.21 -16.10 19.46
CA PHE A 262 1.92 -17.20 18.54
C PHE A 262 3.14 -18.12 18.33
N LEU A 263 4.34 -17.56 18.15
CA LEU A 263 5.57 -18.34 18.03
C LEU A 263 5.89 -19.13 19.31
N LEU A 264 5.61 -18.56 20.49
CA LEU A 264 5.74 -19.26 21.76
C LEU A 264 4.74 -20.40 21.88
N LEU A 265 3.47 -20.17 21.50
CA LEU A 265 2.45 -21.22 21.50
C LEU A 265 2.85 -22.41 20.61
N LEU A 266 3.30 -22.16 19.38
CA LEU A 266 3.76 -23.21 18.48
C LEU A 266 4.92 -24.02 19.07
N ARG A 267 5.83 -23.38 19.81
CA ARG A 267 6.92 -24.05 20.50
C ARG A 267 6.44 -25.01 21.59
N PHE A 268 5.35 -24.69 22.29
CA PHE A 268 4.79 -25.56 23.33
C PHE A 268 3.85 -26.65 22.78
N THR A 269 3.14 -26.40 21.69
CA THR A 269 2.21 -27.37 21.10
C THR A 269 2.93 -28.42 20.24
N ALA A 270 4.05 -28.08 19.61
CA ALA A 270 4.80 -29.02 18.76
C ALA A 270 5.25 -30.30 19.51
N PRO A 271 5.85 -30.23 20.71
CA PRO A 271 6.19 -31.43 21.48
C PRO A 271 4.95 -32.28 21.82
N VAL A 272 3.85 -31.64 22.23
CA VAL A 272 2.62 -32.35 22.60
C VAL A 272 2.03 -33.11 21.41
N LEU A 273 1.97 -32.47 20.24
CA LEU A 273 1.47 -33.10 19.01
C LEU A 273 2.33 -34.32 18.64
N ILE A 274 3.66 -34.18 18.73
CA ILE A 274 4.60 -35.28 18.44
C ILE A 274 4.36 -36.45 19.40
N TRP A 275 4.26 -36.21 20.71
CA TRP A 275 4.00 -37.28 21.68
C TRP A 275 2.67 -37.98 21.46
N VAL A 276 1.60 -37.23 21.15
CA VAL A 276 0.29 -37.80 20.81
C VAL A 276 0.37 -38.66 19.55
N LEU A 277 1.11 -38.22 18.54
CA LEU A 277 1.29 -38.98 17.30
C LEU A 277 2.08 -40.28 17.56
N ILE A 278 3.16 -40.21 18.34
CA ILE A 278 3.95 -41.40 18.73
C ILE A 278 3.07 -42.40 19.47
N ILE A 279 2.37 -41.97 20.52
CA ILE A 279 1.48 -42.83 21.31
C ILE A 279 0.35 -43.40 20.42
N GLY A 280 -0.21 -42.58 19.52
CA GLY A 280 -1.26 -43.00 18.60
C GLY A 280 -0.80 -44.10 17.65
N VAL A 281 0.38 -43.95 17.05
CA VAL A 281 0.96 -44.97 16.16
C VAL A 281 1.25 -46.26 16.92
N LEU A 282 1.83 -46.17 18.12
CA LEU A 282 2.08 -47.33 18.97
C LEU A 282 0.78 -48.05 19.37
N ALA A 283 -0.27 -47.31 19.72
CA ALA A 283 -1.57 -47.88 20.10
C ALA A 283 -2.24 -48.59 18.93
N VAL A 284 -2.24 -48.00 17.74
CA VAL A 284 -2.78 -48.63 16.52
C VAL A 284 -1.98 -49.88 16.15
N GLY A 285 -0.65 -49.83 16.26
CA GLY A 285 0.21 -50.99 16.05
C GLY A 285 -0.10 -52.14 17.01
N ALA A 286 -0.13 -51.85 18.31
CA ALA A 286 -0.45 -52.83 19.34
C ALA A 286 -1.84 -53.44 19.16
N PHE A 287 -2.84 -52.62 18.82
CA PHE A 287 -4.18 -53.07 18.51
C PHE A 287 -4.22 -53.99 17.27
N GLY A 288 -3.49 -53.63 16.21
CA GLY A 288 -3.37 -54.45 15.01
C GLY A 288 -2.77 -55.83 15.31
N ILE A 289 -1.68 -55.88 16.07
CA ILE A 289 -1.04 -57.15 16.47
C ILE A 289 -2.01 -58.00 17.31
N TRP A 290 -2.68 -57.39 18.29
CA TRP A 290 -3.67 -58.10 19.13
C TRP A 290 -4.84 -58.65 18.31
N TYR A 291 -5.40 -57.85 17.41
CA TYR A 291 -6.53 -58.24 16.57
C TYR A 291 -6.16 -59.43 15.67
N CYS A 292 -4.99 -59.35 15.03
CA CYS A 292 -4.53 -60.43 14.15
C CYS A 292 -4.18 -61.71 14.92
N TYR A 293 -3.66 -61.61 16.15
CA TYR A 293 -3.45 -62.77 17.01
C TYR A 293 -4.77 -63.43 17.43
N ASN A 294 -5.78 -62.63 17.79
CA ASN A 294 -7.10 -63.15 18.18
C ASN A 294 -7.79 -63.86 17.00
N GLU A 295 -7.73 -63.28 15.80
CA GLU A 295 -8.30 -63.88 14.59
C GLU A 295 -7.55 -65.16 14.20
N TYR A 296 -6.21 -65.16 14.28
CA TYR A 296 -5.39 -66.37 14.09
C TYR A 296 -5.81 -67.50 15.05
N MET A 297 -6.06 -67.18 16.33
CA MET A 297 -6.49 -68.16 17.32
C MET A 297 -7.92 -68.67 17.05
N SER A 298 -8.84 -67.80 16.62
CA SER A 298 -10.20 -68.19 16.22
C SER A 298 -10.17 -69.19 15.06
N LEU A 299 -9.25 -68.99 14.11
CA LEU A 299 -9.03 -69.87 12.96
C LEU A 299 -8.02 -71.00 13.24
N SER A 300 -7.66 -71.27 14.50
CA SER A 300 -6.72 -72.33 14.86
C SER A 300 -7.27 -73.75 14.63
N ASN A 301 -8.58 -73.89 14.45
CA ASN A 301 -9.27 -75.18 14.24
C ASN A 301 -9.80 -75.39 12.82
N SER A 302 -9.67 -74.41 11.92
CA SER A 302 -10.09 -74.53 10.52
C SER A 302 -9.03 -75.26 9.68
N ALA A 303 -9.47 -76.23 8.86
CA ALA A 303 -8.62 -77.10 8.03
C ALA A 303 -8.24 -76.51 6.65
N LEU A 304 -8.42 -75.21 6.45
CA LEU A 304 -8.15 -74.52 5.19
C LEU A 304 -6.72 -73.97 5.18
N THR A 305 -5.87 -74.54 4.34
CA THR A 305 -4.47 -74.16 4.12
C THR A 305 -4.33 -73.42 2.79
N TYR A 306 -3.32 -72.55 2.63
CA TYR A 306 -3.08 -71.79 1.39
C TYR A 306 -3.14 -72.63 0.09
N ASN A 307 -2.74 -73.91 0.16
CA ASN A 307 -2.72 -74.83 -0.98
C ASN A 307 -4.12 -75.25 -1.51
N ASN A 308 -5.20 -75.04 -0.74
CA ASN A 308 -6.56 -75.45 -1.11
C ASN A 308 -7.41 -74.33 -1.72
N VAL A 309 -6.88 -73.11 -1.83
CA VAL A 309 -7.61 -71.94 -2.30
C VAL A 309 -7.01 -71.48 -3.64
N GLY A 310 -7.77 -71.68 -4.73
CA GLY A 310 -7.37 -71.19 -6.06
C GLY A 310 -7.38 -69.65 -6.14
N PHE A 311 -6.65 -69.08 -7.10
CA PHE A 311 -6.63 -67.63 -7.33
C PHE A 311 -8.06 -67.11 -7.55
N THR A 312 -8.56 -66.36 -6.57
CA THR A 312 -9.89 -65.76 -6.57
C THR A 312 -9.74 -64.26 -6.37
N THR A 313 -10.66 -63.45 -6.90
CA THR A 313 -10.66 -61.99 -6.71
C THR A 313 -11.42 -61.57 -5.44
N ASN A 314 -12.00 -62.53 -4.71
CA ASN A 314 -12.78 -62.25 -3.52
C ASN A 314 -11.89 -62.22 -2.27
N VAL A 315 -11.65 -61.01 -1.75
CA VAL A 315 -10.80 -60.72 -0.58
C VAL A 315 -11.27 -61.46 0.68
N GLN A 316 -12.57 -61.73 0.81
CA GLN A 316 -13.14 -62.41 1.97
C GLN A 316 -12.68 -63.87 2.10
N VAL A 317 -12.30 -64.50 0.99
CA VAL A 317 -11.78 -65.87 0.97
C VAL A 317 -10.36 -65.93 1.56
N TYR A 318 -9.54 -64.91 1.34
CA TYR A 318 -8.18 -64.83 1.91
C TYR A 318 -8.17 -64.47 3.39
N LEU A 319 -9.20 -63.76 3.88
CA LEU A 319 -9.38 -63.45 5.31
C LEU A 319 -9.83 -64.68 6.13
N GLN A 320 -10.25 -65.78 5.48
CA GLN A 320 -10.64 -67.03 6.14
C GLN A 320 -9.50 -68.07 6.22
N VAL A 321 -8.31 -67.72 5.74
CA VAL A 321 -7.11 -68.58 5.77
C VAL A 321 -6.26 -68.21 6.99
N ARG A 322 -5.74 -69.17 7.72
CA ARG A 322 -4.91 -68.91 8.90
C ARG A 322 -3.54 -68.31 8.56
N ASP A 323 -2.92 -68.81 7.49
CA ASP A 323 -1.57 -68.44 7.06
C ASP A 323 -1.46 -66.96 6.63
N THR A 324 -2.57 -66.37 6.16
CA THR A 324 -2.61 -64.94 5.76
C THR A 324 -2.58 -64.01 6.97
N TRP A 325 -3.24 -64.37 8.07
CA TRP A 325 -3.17 -63.61 9.33
C TRP A 325 -1.80 -63.72 10.00
N LEU A 326 -1.11 -64.85 9.88
CA LEU A 326 0.25 -65.03 10.40
C LEU A 326 1.26 -64.17 9.61
N ALA A 327 1.14 -64.12 8.28
CA ALA A 327 1.95 -63.23 7.45
C ALA A 327 1.67 -61.74 7.73
N PHE A 328 0.42 -61.37 8.01
CA PHE A 328 0.07 -60.00 8.40
C PHE A 328 0.65 -59.62 9.78
N CYS A 329 0.59 -60.52 10.77
CA CYS A 329 1.23 -60.34 12.07
C CYS A 329 2.75 -60.12 11.95
N GLU A 330 3.43 -60.95 11.16
CA GLU A 330 4.88 -60.88 10.99
C GLU A 330 5.29 -59.59 10.23
N SER A 331 4.52 -59.20 9.21
CA SER A 331 4.74 -57.96 8.46
C SER A 331 4.54 -56.71 9.32
N LEU A 332 3.49 -56.69 10.16
CA LEU A 332 3.21 -55.58 11.08
C LEU A 332 4.28 -55.50 12.18
N HIS A 333 4.76 -56.64 12.68
CA HIS A 333 5.86 -56.70 13.65
C HIS A 333 7.19 -56.19 13.05
N PHE A 334 7.54 -56.61 11.83
CA PHE A 334 8.75 -56.15 11.15
C PHE A 334 8.73 -54.64 10.87
N MET A 335 7.57 -54.10 10.47
CA MET A 335 7.39 -52.68 10.22
C MET A 335 7.56 -51.81 11.48
N PHE A 336 7.15 -52.31 12.65
CA PHE A 336 7.33 -51.62 13.93
C PHE A 336 8.74 -51.80 14.52
N HIS A 337 9.46 -52.87 14.21
CA HIS A 337 10.83 -53.10 14.70
C HIS A 337 11.89 -52.29 13.94
N HIS A 338 11.58 -51.84 12.71
CA HIS A 338 12.49 -51.07 11.85
C HIS A 338 12.21 -49.55 11.81
N CYS A 339 11.26 -49.05 12.62
CA CYS A 339 10.85 -47.65 12.69
C CYS A 339 11.28 -47.03 14.03
#